data_AF-A0AAW9J046-F1
#
_entry.id   AF-A0AAW9J046-F1
#
_cell.length_a   1.000
_cell.length_b   1.000
_cell.length_c   1.000
_cell.angle_alpha   90.00
_cell.angle_beta   90.00
_cell.angle_gamma   90.00
#
_symmetry.space_group_name_H-M   'P 1'
#
loop_
_entity.id
_entity.type
_entity.pdbx_description
1 polymer ?
#
loop_
_entity_poly.entity_id
_entity_poly.type
_entity_poly.pdbx_seq_one_letter_code
_entity_poly.pdbx_strand_id
1 'polypeptide(L)'
;DYVVHGDDWKDGLQSNLRQRVIDVLKEWNGELVEIPYTKGVSISKLDNMLNQIGTTPQQRMKKLKKLLGEKNPIRILEAHNGLTGLIVEKTRCESDGEIREFDGMWVSSLCDSTAKGKPDIELVDLTSRLNTINDILEVTTKPIILDGDTGGKIEHFVYTVKTLERLGVSAIIIEDKVGLKKNSLFGTDVTQTQDTIENFCNKIKAGREARVTSDFMITPRIESLIAGAGIEDAMERAMAYVDAGADGIM
;
A
#
# COMPACT_ATOMS: atom_id res chain seq x y z
N ASP A 1 25.31 5.71 -26.84
CA ASP A 1 25.25 6.01 -28.28
C ASP A 1 23.83 6.01 -28.83
N TYR A 2 23.03 4.97 -28.59
CA TYR A 2 21.66 4.92 -29.12
C TYR A 2 20.62 4.66 -28.03
N VAL A 3 19.45 5.29 -28.15
CA VAL A 3 18.22 4.87 -27.48
C VAL A 3 17.25 4.41 -28.55
N VAL A 4 16.65 3.24 -28.37
CA VAL A 4 15.67 2.70 -29.29
C VAL A 4 14.31 2.70 -28.60
N HIS A 5 13.31 3.34 -29.21
CA HIS A 5 11.95 3.39 -28.68
C HIS A 5 10.92 3.29 -29.81
N GLY A 6 9.68 2.93 -29.47
CA GLY A 6 8.54 3.05 -30.38
C GLY A 6 8.24 4.51 -30.75
N ASP A 7 7.59 4.76 -31.88
CA ASP A 7 7.16 6.12 -32.27
C ASP A 7 5.83 6.57 -31.64
N ASP A 8 5.25 5.76 -30.76
CA ASP A 8 3.95 5.96 -30.10
C ASP A 8 3.96 7.09 -29.05
N TRP A 9 5.14 7.49 -28.60
CA TRP A 9 5.36 8.62 -27.70
C TRP A 9 5.66 9.96 -28.41
N LYS A 10 5.59 10.02 -29.75
CA LYS A 10 5.74 11.28 -30.51
C LYS A 10 4.63 12.27 -30.20
N ASP A 11 3.43 11.76 -29.97
CA ASP A 11 2.22 12.51 -29.68
C ASP A 11 1.63 12.09 -28.31
N GLY A 12 0.84 12.96 -27.69
CA GLY A 12 0.19 12.67 -26.40
C GLY A 12 1.11 12.87 -25.18
N LEU A 13 0.75 12.26 -24.04
CA LEU A 13 1.34 12.53 -22.73
C LEU A 13 2.85 12.21 -22.62
N GLN A 14 3.34 11.25 -23.41
CA GLN A 14 4.74 10.84 -23.38
C GLN A 14 5.64 11.73 -24.26
N SER A 15 5.09 12.69 -24.99
CA SER A 15 5.86 13.63 -25.82
C SER A 15 6.85 14.47 -25.00
N ASN A 16 6.47 14.82 -23.77
CA ASN A 16 7.35 15.51 -22.83
C ASN A 16 8.54 14.63 -22.41
N LEU A 17 8.32 13.33 -22.20
CA LEU A 17 9.38 12.37 -21.88
C LEU A 17 10.31 12.17 -23.09
N ARG A 18 9.75 12.06 -24.30
CA ARG A 18 10.51 12.01 -25.55
C ARG A 18 11.45 13.20 -25.67
N GLN A 19 10.95 14.41 -25.40
CA GLN A 19 11.77 15.62 -25.46
C GLN A 19 12.93 15.59 -24.46
N ARG A 20 12.66 15.16 -23.22
CA ARG A 20 13.72 14.99 -22.20
C ARG A 20 14.79 14.00 -22.62
N VAL A 21 14.41 12.87 -23.23
CA VAL A 21 15.37 11.87 -23.73
C VAL A 21 16.24 12.46 -24.84
N ILE A 22 15.64 13.21 -25.77
CA ILE A 22 16.37 13.90 -26.84
C ILE A 22 17.37 14.90 -26.25
N ASP A 23 16.96 15.66 -25.23
CA ASP A 23 17.83 16.68 -24.64
C ASP A 23 19.01 16.07 -23.86
N VAL A 24 18.80 14.95 -23.16
CA VAL A 24 19.88 14.19 -22.50
C VAL A 24 20.82 13.55 -23.52
N LEU A 25 20.29 12.99 -24.62
CA LEU A 25 21.11 12.37 -25.67
C LEU A 25 22.06 13.36 -26.35
N LYS A 26 21.67 14.64 -26.46
CA LYS A 26 22.54 15.69 -27.01
C LYS A 26 23.81 15.92 -26.20
N GLU A 27 23.80 15.65 -24.89
CA GLU A 27 24.96 15.90 -24.01
C GLU A 27 26.19 15.08 -24.40
N TRP A 28 25.99 13.89 -24.97
CA TRP A 28 27.06 12.99 -25.42
C TRP A 28 26.94 12.61 -26.90
N ASN A 29 26.22 13.39 -27.70
CA ASN A 29 26.05 13.18 -29.14
C ASN A 29 25.42 11.82 -29.50
N GLY A 30 24.51 11.33 -28.65
CA GLY A 30 23.76 10.11 -28.88
C GLY A 30 22.53 10.32 -29.78
N GLU A 31 22.02 9.24 -30.35
CA GLU A 31 20.94 9.25 -31.34
C GLU A 31 19.71 8.49 -30.83
N LEU A 32 18.52 9.04 -31.08
CA LEU A 32 17.25 8.37 -30.81
C LEU A 32 16.77 7.67 -32.09
N VAL A 33 16.66 6.35 -32.04
CA VAL A 33 16.15 5.52 -33.15
C VAL A 33 14.71 5.14 -32.84
N GLU A 34 13.76 5.69 -33.60
CA GLU A 34 12.33 5.48 -33.40
C GLU A 34 11.78 4.46 -34.41
N ILE A 35 11.23 3.36 -33.90
CA ILE A 35 10.67 2.28 -34.72
C ILE A 35 9.14 2.46 -34.80
N PRO A 36 8.53 2.37 -36.00
CA PRO A 36 7.08 2.46 -36.15
C PRO A 36 6.36 1.45 -35.27
N TYR A 37 5.50 1.92 -34.37
CA TYR A 37 4.73 1.05 -33.50
C TYR A 37 3.76 0.20 -34.31
N THR A 38 3.57 -1.06 -33.90
CA THR A 38 2.68 -2.00 -34.59
C THR A 38 1.27 -1.40 -34.69
N LYS A 39 0.85 -1.06 -35.91
CA LYS A 39 -0.48 -0.46 -36.18
C LYS A 39 -1.57 -1.33 -35.55
N GLY A 40 -2.29 -0.78 -34.58
CA GLY A 40 -3.42 -1.44 -33.91
C GLY A 40 -3.16 -1.89 -32.47
N VAL A 41 -1.92 -1.91 -32.00
CA VAL A 41 -1.57 -2.25 -30.62
C VAL A 41 -1.06 -1.00 -29.92
N SER A 42 -1.87 -0.39 -29.06
CA SER A 42 -1.42 0.69 -28.16
C SER A 42 -1.12 0.10 -26.79
N ILE A 43 -0.03 0.50 -26.14
CA ILE A 43 0.26 0.14 -24.74
C ILE A 43 -0.93 0.47 -23.85
N SER A 44 -1.55 1.65 -24.03
CA SER A 44 -2.76 2.03 -23.31
C SER A 44 -3.94 1.08 -23.53
N LYS A 45 -4.08 0.48 -24.72
CA LYS A 45 -5.12 -0.51 -25.02
C LYS A 45 -4.77 -1.86 -24.38
N LEU A 46 -3.51 -2.25 -24.40
CA LEU A 46 -3.04 -3.47 -23.72
C LEU A 46 -3.20 -3.37 -22.21
N ASP A 47 -2.82 -2.26 -21.58
CA ASP A 47 -3.02 -2.03 -20.15
C ASP A 47 -4.50 -2.04 -19.78
N ASN A 48 -5.36 -1.42 -20.61
CA ASN A 48 -6.80 -1.50 -20.40
C ASN A 48 -7.33 -2.94 -20.54
N MET A 49 -6.82 -3.72 -21.49
CA MET A 49 -7.19 -5.14 -21.64
C MET A 49 -6.70 -5.98 -20.46
N LEU A 50 -5.47 -5.77 -20.00
CA LEU A 50 -4.93 -6.44 -18.82
C LEU A 50 -5.74 -6.09 -17.56
N ASN A 51 -6.09 -4.82 -17.37
CA ASN A 51 -6.94 -4.37 -16.28
C ASN A 51 -8.37 -4.94 -16.36
N GLN A 52 -8.89 -5.22 -17.56
CA GLN A 52 -10.20 -5.85 -17.76
C GLN A 52 -10.19 -7.37 -17.47
N ILE A 53 -9.06 -8.05 -17.67
CA ILE A 53 -8.90 -9.45 -17.30
C ILE A 53 -8.83 -9.61 -15.77
N GLY A 54 -8.40 -8.55 -15.07
CA GLY A 54 -8.27 -8.50 -13.62
C GLY A 54 -6.83 -8.77 -13.17
N THR A 55 -6.64 -9.04 -11.87
CA THR A 55 -5.33 -9.34 -11.29
C THR A 55 -5.39 -10.57 -10.41
N THR A 56 -4.35 -11.40 -10.45
CA THR A 56 -4.22 -12.51 -9.51
C THR A 56 -3.82 -11.99 -8.13
N PRO A 57 -4.19 -12.69 -7.03
CA PRO A 57 -3.78 -12.31 -5.67
C PRO A 57 -2.28 -12.05 -5.55
N GLN A 58 -1.45 -12.91 -6.15
CA GLN A 58 0.01 -12.79 -6.09
C GLN A 58 0.53 -11.55 -6.82
N GLN A 59 -0.02 -11.24 -7.99
CA GLN A 59 0.37 -10.03 -8.75
C GLN A 59 -0.02 -8.75 -8.02
N ARG A 60 -1.24 -8.70 -7.45
CA ARG A 60 -1.70 -7.55 -6.66
C ARG A 60 -0.82 -7.33 -5.44
N MET A 61 -0.59 -8.39 -4.66
CA MET A 61 0.22 -8.34 -3.45
C MET A 61 1.61 -7.72 -3.72
N LYS A 62 2.32 -8.25 -4.73
CA LYS A 62 3.66 -7.77 -5.13
C LYS A 62 3.69 -6.32 -5.62
N LYS A 63 2.56 -5.79 -6.12
CA LYS A 63 2.49 -4.48 -6.76
C LYS A 63 2.90 -3.34 -5.81
N LEU A 64 2.57 -3.43 -4.52
CA LEU A 64 2.96 -2.41 -3.54
C LEU A 64 4.48 -2.28 -3.42
N LYS A 65 5.17 -3.40 -3.21
CA LYS A 65 6.63 -3.44 -3.08
C LYS A 65 7.33 -2.91 -4.33
N LYS A 66 6.80 -3.24 -5.51
CA LYS A 66 7.28 -2.69 -6.79
C LYS A 66 7.11 -1.18 -6.86
N LEU A 67 5.91 -0.67 -6.53
CA LEU A 67 5.61 0.76 -6.57
C LEU A 67 6.48 1.57 -5.62
N LEU A 68 6.75 1.06 -4.40
CA LEU A 68 7.64 1.72 -3.44
C LEU A 68 9.09 1.83 -3.94
N GLY A 69 9.54 0.91 -4.81
CA GLY A 69 10.86 0.97 -5.43
C GLY A 69 10.94 1.88 -6.66
N GLU A 70 9.81 2.15 -7.31
CA GLU A 70 9.75 2.90 -8.57
C GLU A 70 9.28 4.35 -8.39
N LYS A 71 8.46 4.62 -7.37
CA LYS A 71 7.79 5.90 -7.15
C LYS A 71 7.90 6.33 -5.70
N ASN A 72 8.33 7.57 -5.48
CA ASN A 72 8.37 8.19 -4.16
C ASN A 72 7.92 9.67 -4.25
N PRO A 73 6.80 10.08 -3.62
CA PRO A 73 5.88 9.27 -2.82
C PRO A 73 4.85 8.51 -3.67
N ILE A 74 4.37 7.38 -3.15
CA ILE A 74 3.12 6.74 -3.61
C ILE A 74 1.91 7.41 -2.94
N ARG A 75 0.77 7.41 -3.62
CA ARG A 75 -0.49 8.02 -3.13
C ARG A 75 -1.51 6.93 -2.83
N ILE A 76 -1.90 6.81 -1.58
CA ILE A 76 -2.90 5.84 -1.13
C ILE A 76 -4.17 6.59 -0.74
N LEU A 77 -5.34 6.09 -1.14
CA LEU A 77 -6.64 6.64 -0.72
C LEU A 77 -7.44 5.57 0.03
N GLU A 78 -8.23 6.01 1.01
CA GLU A 78 -9.08 5.14 1.81
C GLU A 78 -10.20 4.51 0.98
N ALA A 79 -10.52 3.24 1.27
CA ALA A 79 -11.68 2.54 0.76
C ALA A 79 -12.29 1.60 1.83
N HIS A 80 -13.58 1.79 2.11
CA HIS A 80 -14.35 1.03 3.11
C HIS A 80 -15.52 0.22 2.50
N ASN A 81 -15.64 0.19 1.17
CA ASN A 81 -16.54 -0.69 0.41
C ASN A 81 -16.15 -0.71 -1.08
N GLY A 82 -16.77 -1.60 -1.86
CA GLY A 82 -16.50 -1.73 -3.31
C GLY A 82 -16.72 -0.43 -4.12
N LEU A 83 -17.70 0.41 -3.75
CA LEU A 83 -17.93 1.70 -4.43
C LEU A 83 -16.75 2.65 -4.23
N THR A 84 -16.28 2.81 -2.98
CA THR A 84 -15.09 3.62 -2.69
C THR A 84 -13.84 3.04 -3.34
N GLY A 85 -13.70 1.70 -3.38
CA GLY A 85 -12.64 1.02 -4.12
C GLY A 85 -12.64 1.41 -5.61
N LEU A 86 -13.81 1.40 -6.28
CA LEU A 86 -13.94 1.83 -7.67
C LEU A 86 -13.57 3.31 -7.87
N ILE A 87 -13.88 4.17 -6.90
CA ILE A 87 -13.45 5.58 -6.93
C ILE A 87 -11.91 5.62 -6.93
N VAL A 88 -11.25 4.99 -5.96
CA VAL A 88 -9.77 4.96 -5.92
C VAL A 88 -9.17 4.35 -7.19
N GLU A 89 -9.78 3.29 -7.72
CA GLU A 89 -9.35 2.60 -8.94
C GLU A 89 -9.37 3.53 -10.17
N LYS A 90 -10.44 4.31 -10.34
CA LYS A 90 -10.71 5.06 -11.58
C LYS A 90 -10.37 6.54 -11.51
N THR A 91 -10.21 7.12 -10.32
CA THR A 91 -9.88 8.54 -10.18
C THR A 91 -8.49 8.82 -10.73
N ARG A 92 -8.46 9.64 -11.78
CA ARG A 92 -7.26 10.22 -12.38
C ARG A 92 -7.55 11.64 -12.86
N CYS A 93 -6.56 12.51 -12.80
CA CYS A 93 -6.62 13.84 -13.42
C CYS A 93 -5.32 14.16 -14.14
N GLU A 94 -5.38 15.04 -15.12
CA GLU A 94 -4.20 15.61 -15.77
C GLU A 94 -3.92 16.96 -15.14
N SER A 95 -2.71 17.15 -14.62
CA SER A 95 -2.24 18.40 -14.02
C SER A 95 -0.79 18.59 -14.40
N ASP A 96 -0.44 19.77 -14.91
CA ASP A 96 0.94 20.14 -15.26
C ASP A 96 1.60 19.19 -16.28
N GLY A 97 0.81 18.59 -17.18
CA GLY A 97 1.29 17.62 -18.18
C GLY A 97 1.57 16.22 -17.61
N GLU A 98 1.19 15.95 -16.36
CA GLU A 98 1.30 14.64 -15.73
C GLU A 98 -0.08 14.06 -15.38
N ILE A 99 -0.24 12.75 -15.55
CA ILE A 99 -1.39 12.02 -14.98
C ILE A 99 -1.14 11.84 -13.48
N ARG A 100 -2.06 12.33 -12.66
CA ARG A 100 -2.13 12.05 -11.24
C ARG A 100 -3.27 11.08 -10.96
N GLU A 101 -2.94 9.98 -10.30
CA GLU A 101 -3.88 8.97 -9.84
C GLU A 101 -3.42 8.43 -8.47
N PHE A 102 -4.30 7.67 -7.82
CA PHE A 102 -3.96 6.91 -6.63
C PHE A 102 -3.30 5.59 -7.01
N ASP A 103 -2.26 5.22 -6.26
CA ASP A 103 -1.43 4.04 -6.51
C ASP A 103 -1.93 2.80 -5.76
N GLY A 104 -2.77 2.98 -4.73
CA GLY A 104 -3.24 1.90 -3.87
C GLY A 104 -4.37 2.34 -2.94
N MET A 105 -4.87 1.38 -2.16
CA MET A 105 -6.02 1.55 -1.27
C MET A 105 -5.64 1.29 0.18
N TRP A 106 -6.19 2.09 1.09
CA TRP A 106 -6.10 1.89 2.54
C TRP A 106 -7.46 1.42 3.07
N VAL A 107 -7.50 0.23 3.68
CA VAL A 107 -8.71 -0.27 4.34
C VAL A 107 -8.61 0.04 5.82
N SER A 108 -9.22 1.16 6.20
CA SER A 108 -9.18 1.74 7.55
C SER A 108 -10.06 0.98 8.54
N SER A 109 -9.56 0.69 9.76
CA SER A 109 -10.42 0.15 10.82
C SER A 109 -11.50 1.17 11.24
N LEU A 110 -11.13 2.45 11.30
CA LEU A 110 -11.99 3.56 11.69
C LEU A 110 -13.14 3.76 10.70
N CYS A 111 -12.84 3.80 9.40
CA CYS A 111 -13.89 3.99 8.39
C CYS A 111 -14.79 2.76 8.33
N ASP A 112 -14.22 1.56 8.44
CA ASP A 112 -14.98 0.32 8.42
C ASP A 112 -15.94 0.19 9.62
N SER A 113 -15.49 0.57 10.82
CA SER A 113 -16.35 0.61 12.01
C SER A 113 -17.40 1.71 11.91
N THR A 114 -17.02 2.91 11.44
CA THR A 114 -17.91 4.06 11.33
C THR A 114 -19.01 3.82 10.30
N ALA A 115 -18.70 3.21 9.15
CA ALA A 115 -19.67 2.80 8.15
C ALA A 115 -20.72 1.82 8.70
N LYS A 116 -20.39 1.11 9.78
CA LYS A 116 -21.27 0.18 10.51
C LYS A 116 -21.93 0.80 11.74
N GLY A 117 -21.76 2.10 11.98
CA GLY A 117 -22.26 2.80 13.16
C GLY A 117 -21.59 2.38 14.47
N LYS A 118 -20.35 1.89 14.40
CA LYS A 118 -19.59 1.35 15.54
C LYS A 118 -18.32 2.18 15.82
N PRO A 119 -17.89 2.26 17.09
CA PRO A 119 -16.64 2.93 17.45
C PRO A 119 -15.40 2.12 17.00
N ASP A 120 -14.29 2.82 16.79
CA ASP A 120 -12.99 2.24 16.42
C ASP A 120 -12.23 1.73 17.66
N ILE A 121 -12.63 0.54 18.12
CA ILE A 121 -12.11 -0.10 19.34
C ILE A 121 -11.83 -1.60 19.11
N GLU A 122 -11.56 -2.01 17.87
CA GLU A 122 -11.48 -3.43 17.44
C GLU A 122 -12.79 -4.22 17.63
N LEU A 123 -13.94 -3.53 17.70
CA LEU A 123 -15.24 -4.19 17.86
C LEU A 123 -15.68 -4.95 16.60
N VAL A 124 -15.27 -4.47 15.42
CA VAL A 124 -15.56 -5.12 14.15
C VAL A 124 -14.57 -6.26 13.96
N ASP A 125 -15.06 -7.49 14.02
CA ASP A 125 -14.22 -8.68 13.95
C ASP A 125 -13.64 -8.91 12.54
N LEU A 126 -12.56 -9.68 12.49
CA LEU A 126 -11.84 -9.97 11.25
C LEU A 126 -12.75 -10.51 10.14
N THR A 127 -13.75 -11.34 10.44
CA THR A 127 -14.67 -11.90 9.42
C THR A 127 -15.41 -10.79 8.69
N SER A 128 -15.96 -9.84 9.45
CA SER A 128 -16.62 -8.67 8.88
C SER A 128 -15.67 -7.83 8.04
N ARG A 129 -14.42 -7.64 8.50
CA ARG A 129 -13.42 -6.85 7.77
C ARG A 129 -13.00 -7.54 6.47
N LEU A 130 -12.87 -8.87 6.50
CA LEU A 130 -12.58 -9.68 5.31
C LEU A 130 -13.69 -9.61 4.26
N ASN A 131 -14.96 -9.52 4.66
CA ASN A 131 -16.06 -9.31 3.71
C ASN A 131 -15.89 -7.97 2.97
N THR A 132 -15.61 -6.89 3.70
CA THR A 132 -15.33 -5.58 3.09
C THR A 132 -14.12 -5.62 2.14
N ILE A 133 -13.06 -6.34 2.51
CA ILE A 133 -11.89 -6.53 1.65
C ILE A 133 -12.26 -7.31 0.38
N ASN A 134 -13.06 -8.38 0.47
CA ASN A 134 -13.52 -9.14 -0.68
C ASN A 134 -14.34 -8.26 -1.65
N ASP A 135 -15.29 -7.48 -1.13
CA ASP A 135 -16.09 -6.55 -1.93
C ASP A 135 -15.21 -5.56 -2.73
N ILE A 136 -14.10 -5.10 -2.13
CA ILE A 136 -13.13 -4.21 -2.79
C ILE A 136 -12.29 -5.00 -3.80
N LEU A 137 -11.81 -6.19 -3.46
CA LEU A 137 -10.96 -7.01 -4.32
C LEU A 137 -11.66 -7.40 -5.63
N GLU A 138 -12.97 -7.68 -5.57
CA GLU A 138 -13.79 -8.07 -6.73
C GLU A 138 -13.85 -6.99 -7.83
N VAL A 139 -13.75 -5.72 -7.45
CA VAL A 139 -14.01 -4.59 -8.36
C VAL A 139 -12.79 -3.71 -8.65
N THR A 140 -11.62 -4.06 -8.11
CA THR A 140 -10.39 -3.25 -8.19
C THR A 140 -9.18 -4.07 -8.61
N THR A 141 -8.05 -3.42 -8.93
CA THR A 141 -6.78 -4.12 -9.23
C THR A 141 -5.55 -3.52 -8.53
N LYS A 142 -5.70 -2.34 -7.91
CA LYS A 142 -4.63 -1.69 -7.15
C LYS A 142 -4.27 -2.46 -5.86
N PRO A 143 -3.03 -2.32 -5.36
CA PRO A 143 -2.62 -2.90 -4.09
C PRO A 143 -3.48 -2.39 -2.92
N ILE A 144 -3.65 -3.24 -1.92
CA ILE A 144 -4.43 -2.95 -0.71
C ILE A 144 -3.51 -3.01 0.50
N ILE A 145 -3.58 -1.98 1.33
CA ILE A 145 -2.95 -1.90 2.64
C ILE A 145 -4.08 -1.97 3.67
N LEU A 146 -4.02 -2.94 4.57
CA LEU A 146 -5.01 -3.11 5.63
C LEU A 146 -4.51 -2.50 6.94
N ASP A 147 -5.36 -1.71 7.60
CA ASP A 147 -5.20 -1.38 9.01
C ASP A 147 -5.39 -2.65 9.84
N GLY A 148 -4.36 -3.18 10.47
CA GLY A 148 -4.39 -4.41 11.25
C GLY A 148 -4.79 -4.22 12.71
N ASP A 149 -5.18 -3.01 13.12
CA ASP A 149 -5.36 -2.65 14.52
C ASP A 149 -4.11 -3.04 15.34
N THR A 150 -4.24 -3.61 16.55
CA THR A 150 -3.09 -4.12 17.32
C THR A 150 -2.50 -5.44 16.78
N GLY A 151 -3.08 -6.01 15.72
CA GLY A 151 -2.78 -7.35 15.22
C GLY A 151 -3.30 -8.49 16.11
N GLY A 152 -3.94 -8.17 17.24
CA GLY A 152 -4.45 -9.15 18.20
C GLY A 152 -3.36 -10.01 18.85
N LYS A 153 -3.72 -11.23 19.24
CA LYS A 153 -2.79 -12.22 19.81
C LYS A 153 -1.84 -12.77 18.74
N ILE A 154 -0.59 -13.03 19.12
CA ILE A 154 0.44 -13.56 18.19
C ILE A 154 -0.04 -14.85 17.52
N GLU A 155 -0.64 -15.77 18.28
CA GLU A 155 -1.14 -17.05 17.80
C GLU A 155 -2.28 -16.91 16.79
N HIS A 156 -3.00 -15.79 16.81
CA HIS A 156 -4.04 -15.48 15.81
C HIS A 156 -3.45 -14.73 14.63
N PHE A 157 -2.53 -13.79 14.89
CA PHE A 157 -1.89 -12.95 13.89
C PHE A 157 -1.22 -13.76 12.78
N VAL A 158 -0.57 -14.88 13.12
CA VAL A 158 0.05 -15.78 12.13
C VAL A 158 -0.96 -16.33 11.11
N TYR A 159 -2.21 -16.58 11.52
CA TYR A 159 -3.27 -17.04 10.61
C TYR A 159 -3.91 -15.87 9.85
N THR A 160 -3.99 -14.69 10.48
CA THR A 160 -4.40 -13.45 9.82
C THR A 160 -3.49 -13.14 8.65
N VAL A 161 -2.16 -13.17 8.85
CA VAL A 161 -1.16 -12.96 7.78
C VAL A 161 -1.39 -13.93 6.61
N LYS A 162 -1.47 -15.23 6.88
CA LYS A 162 -1.71 -16.25 5.84
C LYS A 162 -3.02 -16.03 5.08
N THR A 163 -4.06 -15.57 5.78
CA THR A 163 -5.37 -15.29 5.17
C THR A 163 -5.30 -14.09 4.26
N LEU A 164 -4.70 -12.99 4.70
CA LEU A 164 -4.56 -11.75 3.93
C LEU A 164 -3.66 -11.96 2.70
N GLU A 165 -2.56 -12.67 2.87
CA GLU A 165 -1.66 -13.04 1.78
C GLU A 165 -2.38 -13.88 0.72
N ARG A 166 -3.17 -14.88 1.13
CA ARG A 166 -3.98 -15.71 0.20
C ARG A 166 -5.01 -14.87 -0.58
N LEU A 167 -5.59 -13.85 0.04
CA LEU A 167 -6.55 -12.95 -0.61
C LEU A 167 -5.87 -11.95 -1.56
N GLY A 168 -4.56 -11.76 -1.45
CA GLY A 168 -3.81 -10.80 -2.28
C GLY A 168 -3.77 -9.39 -1.72
N VAL A 169 -4.04 -9.22 -0.41
CA VAL A 169 -3.73 -7.96 0.30
C VAL A 169 -2.22 -7.77 0.25
N SER A 170 -1.77 -6.54 0.01
CA SER A 170 -0.34 -6.25 -0.20
C SER A 170 0.42 -6.01 1.10
N ALA A 171 -0.23 -5.40 2.09
CA ALA A 171 0.37 -5.13 3.38
C ALA A 171 -0.65 -5.09 4.51
N ILE A 172 -0.17 -5.34 5.72
CA ILE A 172 -0.89 -5.06 6.96
C ILE A 172 -0.07 -4.10 7.82
N ILE A 173 -0.75 -3.11 8.41
CA ILE A 173 -0.16 -2.19 9.38
C ILE A 173 -0.66 -2.54 10.77
N ILE A 174 0.21 -2.83 11.74
CA ILE A 174 -0.22 -3.15 13.13
C ILE A 174 0.32 -2.12 14.11
N GLU A 175 -0.47 -1.69 15.10
CA GLU A 175 -0.05 -0.71 16.11
C GLU A 175 0.43 -1.35 17.41
N ASP A 176 1.46 -0.78 18.03
CA ASP A 176 2.06 -1.26 19.27
C ASP A 176 1.30 -0.85 20.53
N LYS A 177 -0.02 -0.70 20.42
CA LYS A 177 -0.92 -0.38 21.52
C LYS A 177 -1.35 -1.63 22.28
N VAL A 178 -1.53 -1.49 23.59
CA VAL A 178 -2.14 -2.52 24.46
C VAL A 178 -3.27 -1.93 25.28
N GLY A 179 -4.13 -2.82 25.80
CA GLY A 179 -5.33 -2.46 26.53
C GLY A 179 -6.54 -2.31 25.62
N LEU A 180 -7.57 -1.60 26.09
CA LEU A 180 -8.73 -1.29 25.25
C LEU A 180 -8.28 -0.29 24.17
N LYS A 181 -8.30 -0.73 22.90
CA LYS A 181 -7.98 0.16 21.77
C LYS A 181 -8.85 1.40 21.84
N LYS A 182 -8.22 2.56 21.72
CA LYS A 182 -8.88 3.85 21.57
C LYS A 182 -8.29 4.56 20.36
N ASN A 183 -9.16 5.25 19.64
CA ASN A 183 -8.79 5.98 18.44
C ASN A 183 -7.78 7.11 18.78
N SER A 184 -6.76 7.27 17.95
CA SER A 184 -5.71 8.28 18.16
C SER A 184 -6.21 9.74 18.09
N LEU A 185 -7.39 9.98 17.51
CA LEU A 185 -8.02 11.30 17.45
C LEU A 185 -8.51 11.81 18.82
N PHE A 186 -8.54 10.95 19.84
CA PHE A 186 -8.78 11.40 21.23
C PHE A 186 -7.58 12.14 21.85
N GLY A 187 -6.45 12.24 21.12
CA GLY A 187 -5.25 12.95 21.58
C GLY A 187 -4.57 12.27 22.76
N THR A 188 -3.85 13.07 23.55
CA THR A 188 -3.10 12.63 24.74
C THR A 188 -3.92 12.67 26.02
N ASP A 189 -5.15 13.17 25.98
CA ASP A 189 -6.02 13.33 27.17
C ASP A 189 -6.50 11.99 27.73
N VAL A 190 -6.35 10.92 26.95
CA VAL A 190 -6.67 9.56 27.35
C VAL A 190 -5.38 8.76 27.45
N THR A 191 -5.11 8.19 28.63
CA THR A 191 -3.93 7.32 28.81
C THR A 191 -3.99 6.15 27.84
N GLN A 192 -3.00 6.08 26.96
CA GLN A 192 -2.77 4.97 26.04
C GLN A 192 -1.48 4.27 26.46
N THR A 193 -1.52 2.94 26.48
CA THR A 193 -0.38 2.11 26.87
C THR A 193 0.18 1.42 25.65
N GLN A 194 1.51 1.38 25.56
CA GLN A 194 2.20 0.65 24.51
C GLN A 194 2.63 -0.73 24.99
N ASP A 195 2.74 -1.64 24.04
CA ASP A 195 3.38 -2.93 24.23
C ASP A 195 4.87 -2.74 24.54
N THR A 196 5.45 -3.75 25.17
CA THR A 196 6.90 -3.82 25.30
C THR A 196 7.52 -4.01 23.91
N ILE A 197 8.70 -3.40 23.70
CA ILE A 197 9.47 -3.56 22.46
C ILE A 197 9.69 -5.05 22.15
N GLU A 198 10.09 -5.83 23.16
CA GLU A 198 10.34 -7.26 23.02
C GLU A 198 9.11 -8.03 22.52
N ASN A 199 7.95 -7.86 23.16
CA ASN A 199 6.74 -8.58 22.78
C ASN A 199 6.24 -8.17 21.39
N PHE A 200 6.33 -6.88 21.04
CA PHE A 200 5.92 -6.41 19.73
C PHE A 200 6.88 -6.87 18.62
N CYS A 201 8.19 -6.88 18.87
CA CYS A 201 9.17 -7.52 18.01
C CYS A 201 8.86 -9.01 17.79
N ASN A 202 8.44 -9.73 18.84
CA ASN A 202 8.04 -11.15 18.71
C ASN A 202 6.80 -11.32 17.81
N LYS A 203 5.82 -10.41 17.90
CA LYS A 203 4.64 -10.40 17.01
C LYS A 203 5.04 -10.15 15.55
N ILE A 204 5.92 -9.16 15.30
CA ILE A 204 6.43 -8.85 13.95
C ILE A 204 7.14 -10.08 13.37
N LYS A 205 8.07 -10.70 14.13
CA LYS A 205 8.80 -11.91 13.71
C LYS A 205 7.86 -13.07 13.39
N ALA A 206 6.90 -13.36 14.28
CA ALA A 206 5.93 -14.42 14.06
C ALA A 206 5.08 -14.20 12.81
N GLY A 207 4.61 -12.96 12.58
CA GLY A 207 3.91 -12.61 11.35
C GLY A 207 4.79 -12.78 10.11
N ARG A 208 6.05 -12.31 10.18
CA ARG A 208 7.04 -12.41 9.10
C ARG A 208 7.31 -13.85 8.69
N GLU A 209 7.48 -14.73 9.67
CA GLU A 209 7.70 -16.18 9.51
C GLU A 209 6.45 -16.93 9.02
N ALA A 210 5.27 -16.40 9.30
CA ALA A 210 4.02 -16.99 8.84
C ALA A 210 3.74 -16.77 7.35
N ARG A 211 4.39 -15.77 6.72
CA ARG A 211 4.26 -15.47 5.29
C ARG A 211 4.73 -16.63 4.42
N VAL A 212 4.07 -16.83 3.29
CA VAL A 212 4.47 -17.79 2.25
C VAL A 212 5.48 -17.15 1.29
N THR A 213 5.37 -15.84 1.08
CA THR A 213 6.21 -15.07 0.15
C THR A 213 6.88 -13.88 0.85
N SER A 214 7.91 -13.31 0.20
CA SER A 214 8.55 -12.06 0.64
C SER A 214 7.84 -10.79 0.13
N ASP A 215 6.66 -10.94 -0.47
CA ASP A 215 5.93 -9.86 -1.14
C ASP A 215 4.85 -9.23 -0.25
N PHE A 216 4.24 -10.00 0.66
CA PHE A 216 3.30 -9.48 1.66
C PHE A 216 4.05 -8.66 2.71
N MET A 217 3.73 -7.39 2.91
CA MET A 217 4.47 -6.52 3.82
C MET A 217 3.81 -6.40 5.21
N ILE A 218 4.64 -6.31 6.26
CA ILE A 218 4.20 -6.03 7.63
C ILE A 218 4.87 -4.73 8.09
N THR A 219 4.05 -3.73 8.40
CA THR A 219 4.50 -2.40 8.82
C THR A 219 3.99 -2.10 10.23
N PRO A 220 4.85 -2.07 11.25
CA PRO A 220 4.45 -1.60 12.56
C PRO A 220 4.22 -0.09 12.58
N ARG A 221 3.15 0.30 13.27
CA ARG A 221 2.80 1.67 13.64
C ARG A 221 3.19 1.92 15.09
N ILE A 222 3.98 2.96 15.31
CA ILE A 222 4.53 3.35 16.61
C ILE A 222 3.60 4.40 17.24
N GLU A 223 3.04 4.09 18.41
CA GLU A 223 2.11 4.98 19.10
C GLU A 223 2.79 5.92 20.12
N SER A 224 4.12 5.97 20.17
CA SER A 224 4.91 6.71 21.19
C SER A 224 4.53 8.18 21.33
N LEU A 225 4.29 8.87 20.21
CA LEU A 225 3.91 10.29 20.24
C LEU A 225 2.51 10.50 20.84
N ILE A 226 1.57 9.59 20.52
CA ILE A 226 0.20 9.63 21.02
C ILE A 226 0.13 9.19 22.49
N ALA A 227 1.02 8.28 22.91
CA ALA A 227 1.18 7.84 24.28
C ALA A 227 1.98 8.85 25.15
N GLY A 228 2.55 9.90 24.56
CA GLY A 228 3.33 10.92 25.27
C GLY A 228 4.76 10.50 25.64
N ALA A 229 5.29 9.42 25.07
CA ALA A 229 6.63 8.89 25.34
C ALA A 229 7.75 9.69 24.64
N GLY A 230 7.43 10.44 23.56
CA GLY A 230 8.38 11.30 22.85
C GLY A 230 9.06 10.64 21.64
N ILE A 231 9.95 11.39 20.99
CA ILE A 231 10.61 10.97 19.75
C ILE A 231 11.73 9.95 20.00
N GLU A 232 12.40 10.03 21.14
CA GLU A 232 13.48 9.12 21.51
C GLU A 232 12.97 7.68 21.64
N ASP A 233 11.86 7.48 22.35
CA ASP A 233 11.20 6.17 22.47
C ASP A 233 10.68 5.69 21.09
N ALA A 234 10.14 6.60 20.27
CA ALA A 234 9.69 6.27 18.92
C ALA A 234 10.85 5.76 18.04
N MET A 235 12.03 6.39 18.12
CA MET A 235 13.22 5.99 17.38
C MET A 235 13.80 4.67 17.88
N GLU A 236 13.80 4.44 19.19
CA GLU A 236 14.23 3.16 19.78
C GLU A 236 13.36 2.01 19.27
N ARG A 237 12.03 2.18 19.30
CA ARG A 237 11.05 1.23 18.75
C ARG A 237 11.25 1.02 17.26
N ALA A 238 11.41 2.09 16.49
CA ALA A 238 11.61 1.99 15.04
C ALA A 238 12.81 1.10 14.70
N MET A 239 13.95 1.32 15.36
CA MET A 239 15.15 0.50 15.15
C MET A 239 14.92 -0.96 15.54
N ALA A 240 14.33 -1.22 16.71
CA ALA A 240 14.04 -2.58 17.16
C ALA A 240 13.04 -3.32 16.24
N TYR A 241 12.06 -2.60 15.69
CA TYR A 241 11.06 -3.14 14.79
C TYR A 241 11.64 -3.44 13.40
N VAL A 242 12.54 -2.59 12.90
CA VAL A 242 13.34 -2.88 11.69
C VAL A 242 14.18 -4.14 11.89
N ASP A 243 14.88 -4.27 13.02
CA ASP A 243 15.69 -5.45 13.35
C ASP A 243 14.85 -6.73 13.49
N ALA A 244 13.60 -6.60 13.94
CA ALA A 244 12.62 -7.69 13.96
C ALA A 244 12.12 -8.11 12.56
N GLY A 245 12.43 -7.32 11.53
CA GLY A 245 12.12 -7.60 10.13
C GLY A 245 10.85 -6.94 9.61
N ALA A 246 10.48 -5.79 10.16
CA ALA A 246 9.48 -4.89 9.58
C ALA A 246 9.85 -4.47 8.15
N ASP A 247 8.85 -4.36 7.27
CA ASP A 247 9.05 -3.92 5.88
C ASP A 247 8.93 -2.39 5.72
N GLY A 248 8.52 -1.68 6.77
CA GLY A 248 8.42 -0.22 6.88
C GLY A 248 8.09 0.19 8.32
N ILE A 249 8.15 1.48 8.65
CA ILE A 249 7.74 2.03 9.95
C ILE A 249 6.69 3.11 9.71
N MET A 250 5.66 3.15 10.55
CA MET A 250 4.65 4.23 10.59
C MET A 250 4.60 4.89 11.96
#